data_AF-A0A1Q3MGJ8-F1
#
_entry.id   AF-A0A1Q3MGJ8-F1
#
_cell.length_a   1.000
_cell.length_b   1.000
_cell.length_c   1.000
_cell.angle_alpha   90.00
_cell.angle_beta   90.00
_cell.angle_gamma   90.00
#
_symmetry.space_group_name_H-M   'P 1'
#
loop_
_entity.id
_entity.type
_entity.pdbx_description
1 polymer ?
#
loop_
_entity_poly.entity_id
_entity_poly.type
_entity_poly.pdbx_seq_one_letter_code
_entity_poly.pdbx_strand_id
1 'polypeptide(L)'
;MPSRKPKIDVESLLARLENEFGRPRMIARFDPIEELVSCIMSQHTSDANSFPTFTRLRETFTDWQDIVDAGADRIADTIRHAGLANQKSKNIVESLKRIKSEFGDYTLEPLRSMTLVGARDWLVQLPGVGPKTASIVLCFSFGMGAIPVDTHIFRVSWRLGLIDESIGESKSHDALLKLVPPKDAFRFHVLLIQQGRIVCRAPLPECTKCVVQDLCPWHAKGGPEKRRTELAKNRLKAKEKSAKRAVGRRLS
;
A
#
# COMPACT_ATOMS: atom_id res chain seq x y z
N MET A 1 9.35 37.00 6.22
CA MET A 1 8.86 36.00 7.18
C MET A 1 8.37 34.79 6.40
N PRO A 2 8.82 33.56 6.68
CA PRO A 2 8.34 32.40 5.95
C PRO A 2 6.85 32.21 6.28
N SER A 3 5.98 32.36 5.29
CA SER A 3 4.55 32.16 5.45
C SER A 3 4.31 30.74 5.96
N ARG A 4 3.74 30.61 7.17
CA ARG A 4 3.27 29.33 7.70
C ARG A 4 2.22 28.83 6.70
N LYS A 5 2.59 27.85 5.88
CA LYS A 5 1.65 27.14 5.01
C LYS A 5 0.47 26.69 5.89
N PRO A 6 -0.79 26.91 5.47
CA PRO A 6 -1.93 26.40 6.24
C PRO A 6 -1.76 24.88 6.36
N LYS A 7 -1.63 24.41 7.60
CA LYS A 7 -1.48 22.99 7.89
C LYS A 7 -2.87 22.38 7.70
N ILE A 8 -3.00 21.42 6.79
CA ILE A 8 -4.25 20.69 6.64
C ILE A 8 -4.57 20.04 7.98
N ASP A 9 -5.76 20.32 8.48
CA ASP A 9 -6.33 19.64 9.62
C ASP A 9 -6.87 18.27 9.19
N VAL A 10 -6.43 17.21 9.87
CA VAL A 10 -6.76 15.83 9.50
C VAL A 10 -8.26 15.57 9.67
N GLU A 11 -8.88 16.14 10.70
CA GLU A 11 -10.31 15.95 10.95
C GLU A 11 -11.17 16.58 9.84
N SER A 12 -10.86 17.82 9.45
CA SER A 12 -11.50 18.50 8.32
C SER A 12 -11.29 17.77 6.99
N LEU A 13 -10.07 17.24 6.76
CA LEU A 13 -9.78 16.41 5.58
C LEU A 13 -10.67 15.18 5.54
N LEU A 14 -10.74 14.43 6.65
CA LEU A 14 -11.56 13.22 6.73
C LEU A 14 -13.03 13.53 6.52
N ALA A 15 -13.57 14.59 7.15
CA ALA A 15 -14.97 14.97 7.00
C ALA A 15 -15.36 15.22 5.52
N ARG A 16 -14.50 15.92 4.76
CA ARG A 16 -14.74 16.17 3.34
C ARG A 16 -14.69 14.90 2.50
N LEU A 17 -13.72 14.02 2.77
CA LEU A 17 -13.60 12.75 2.04
C LEU A 17 -14.74 11.78 2.39
N GLU A 18 -15.23 11.79 3.63
CA GLU A 18 -16.38 10.98 4.04
C GLU A 18 -17.68 11.45 3.41
N ASN A 19 -17.84 12.76 3.23
CA ASN A 19 -19.00 13.29 2.51
C ASN A 19 -18.99 12.85 1.03
N GLU A 20 -17.81 12.68 0.42
CA GLU A 20 -17.66 12.27 -0.98
C GLU A 20 -17.76 10.75 -1.17
N PHE A 21 -17.02 9.97 -0.36
CA PHE A 21 -16.87 8.52 -0.55
C PHE A 21 -17.67 7.68 0.44
N GLY A 22 -18.34 8.31 1.40
CA GLY A 22 -18.96 7.65 2.54
C GLY A 22 -17.98 7.37 3.67
N ARG A 23 -18.50 7.19 4.88
CA ARG A 23 -17.69 6.85 6.06
C ARG A 23 -17.36 5.36 6.06
N PRO A 24 -16.09 4.95 5.91
CA PRO A 24 -15.73 3.55 5.91
C PRO A 24 -15.93 2.93 7.30
N ARG A 25 -16.43 1.70 7.32
CA ARG A 25 -16.53 0.89 8.54
C ARG A 25 -15.48 -0.20 8.48
N MET A 26 -14.78 -0.40 9.59
CA MET A 26 -13.83 -1.48 9.72
C MET A 26 -14.60 -2.79 9.88
N ILE A 27 -14.47 -3.66 8.88
CA ILE A 27 -14.96 -5.03 8.90
C ILE A 27 -13.75 -5.87 8.51
N ALA A 28 -13.25 -6.66 9.46
CA ALA A 28 -12.14 -7.56 9.19
C ALA A 28 -12.57 -8.56 8.11
N ARG A 29 -11.82 -8.58 7.00
CA ARG A 29 -12.10 -9.48 5.88
C ARG A 29 -11.54 -10.88 6.12
N PHE A 30 -10.41 -10.94 6.80
CA PHE A 30 -9.58 -12.11 7.01
C PHE A 30 -9.14 -12.17 8.48
N ASP A 31 -8.88 -13.37 8.98
CA ASP A 31 -8.11 -13.51 10.22
C ASP A 31 -6.67 -13.00 10.00
N PRO A 32 -5.89 -12.72 11.06
CA PRO A 32 -4.56 -12.16 10.93
C PRO A 32 -3.58 -12.96 10.05
N ILE A 33 -3.64 -14.30 10.05
CA ILE A 33 -2.75 -15.13 9.23
C ILE A 33 -3.20 -15.09 7.77
N GLU A 34 -4.51 -15.18 7.53
CA GLU A 34 -5.06 -15.02 6.18
C GLU A 34 -4.70 -13.65 5.59
N GLU A 35 -4.82 -12.57 6.35
CA GLU A 35 -4.43 -11.22 5.93
C GLU A 35 -2.94 -11.14 5.59
N LEU A 36 -2.08 -11.74 6.42
CA LEU A 36 -0.64 -11.80 6.19
C LEU A 36 -0.31 -12.53 4.88
N VAL A 37 -0.85 -13.73 4.69
CA VAL A 37 -0.59 -14.57 3.50
C VAL A 37 -1.18 -13.92 2.25
N SER A 38 -2.38 -13.35 2.34
CA SER A 38 -3.01 -12.57 1.26
C SER A 38 -2.16 -11.35 0.88
N CYS A 39 -1.60 -10.64 1.86
CA CYS A 39 -0.68 -9.54 1.62
C CYS A 39 0.58 -10.00 0.88
N ILE A 40 1.22 -11.09 1.30
CA ILE A 40 2.39 -11.65 0.60
C ILE A 40 2.01 -12.04 -0.85
N MET A 41 0.81 -12.60 -1.05
CA MET A 41 0.29 -12.95 -2.37
C MET A 41 0.16 -11.73 -3.28
N SER A 42 -0.28 -10.59 -2.74
CA SER A 42 -0.51 -9.35 -3.50
C SER A 42 0.76 -8.65 -3.99
N GLN A 43 1.93 -8.99 -3.42
CA GLN A 43 3.18 -8.31 -3.75
C GLN A 43 3.54 -8.51 -5.22
N HIS A 44 3.68 -7.40 -5.96
CA HIS A 44 3.96 -7.39 -7.40
C HIS A 44 2.97 -8.22 -8.23
N THR A 45 1.71 -8.27 -7.79
CA THR A 45 0.63 -9.01 -8.44
C THR A 45 -0.58 -8.10 -8.58
N SER A 46 -1.27 -8.18 -9.72
CA SER A 46 -2.51 -7.43 -9.90
C SER A 46 -3.60 -7.90 -8.93
N ASP A 47 -4.50 -7.01 -8.55
CA ASP A 47 -5.69 -7.34 -7.75
C ASP A 47 -6.51 -8.48 -8.41
N ALA A 48 -6.55 -8.50 -9.75
CA ALA A 48 -7.22 -9.54 -10.54
C ALA A 48 -6.62 -10.95 -10.40
N ASN A 49 -5.33 -11.06 -10.06
CA ASN A 49 -4.66 -12.35 -9.91
C ASN A 49 -4.43 -12.73 -8.45
N SER A 50 -4.17 -11.75 -7.58
CA SER A 50 -3.76 -12.00 -6.20
C SER A 50 -4.85 -12.67 -5.37
N PHE A 51 -6.04 -12.08 -5.31
CA PHE A 51 -7.12 -12.62 -4.48
C PHE A 51 -7.61 -13.99 -4.96
N PRO A 52 -7.89 -14.23 -6.26
CA PRO A 52 -8.26 -15.57 -6.73
C PRO A 52 -7.17 -16.62 -6.46
N THR A 53 -5.89 -16.25 -6.54
CA THR A 53 -4.79 -17.17 -6.23
C THR A 53 -4.75 -17.51 -4.74
N PHE A 54 -4.99 -16.53 -3.86
CA PHE A 54 -5.12 -16.77 -2.43
C PHE A 54 -6.32 -17.68 -2.11
N THR A 55 -7.48 -17.44 -2.72
CA THR A 55 -8.66 -18.30 -2.58
C THR A 55 -8.34 -19.74 -2.97
N ARG A 56 -7.74 -19.95 -4.15
CA ARG A 56 -7.33 -21.28 -4.62
C ARG A 56 -6.35 -21.96 -3.66
N LEU A 57 -5.41 -21.22 -3.08
CA LEU A 57 -4.48 -21.74 -2.09
C LEU A 57 -5.24 -22.29 -0.86
N ARG A 58 -6.20 -21.53 -0.33
CA ARG A 58 -7.01 -21.94 0.84
C ARG A 58 -8.02 -23.05 0.54
N GLU A 59 -8.51 -23.14 -0.70
CA GLU A 59 -9.33 -24.27 -1.15
C GLU A 59 -8.50 -25.56 -1.29
N THR A 60 -7.23 -25.43 -1.66
CA THR A 60 -6.32 -26.59 -1.82
C THR A 60 -5.76 -27.08 -0.49
N PHE A 61 -5.49 -26.15 0.44
CA PHE A 61 -4.90 -26.40 1.75
C PHE A 61 -5.77 -25.78 2.83
N THR A 62 -6.52 -26.61 3.54
CA THR A 62 -7.50 -26.17 4.54
C THR A 62 -6.86 -25.72 5.84
N ASP A 63 -5.78 -26.36 6.27
CA ASP A 63 -4.99 -25.96 7.45
C ASP A 63 -3.67 -25.29 7.04
N TRP A 64 -3.18 -24.40 7.90
CA TRP A 64 -1.83 -23.83 7.80
C TRP A 64 -0.76 -24.91 7.96
N GLN A 65 -1.02 -25.95 8.75
CA GLN A 65 -0.13 -27.11 8.84
C GLN A 65 0.05 -27.79 7.47
N ASP A 66 -1.03 -27.96 6.71
CA ASP A 66 -0.99 -28.56 5.37
C ASP A 66 -0.07 -27.76 4.43
N ILE A 67 -0.08 -26.43 4.55
CA ILE A 67 0.77 -25.53 3.75
C ILE A 67 2.25 -25.72 4.11
N VAL A 68 2.56 -25.85 5.41
CA VAL A 68 3.93 -26.07 5.87
C VAL A 68 4.44 -27.45 5.43
N ASP A 69 3.63 -28.49 5.59
CA ASP A 69 3.97 -29.88 5.25
C ASP A 69 4.10 -30.09 3.74
N ALA A 70 3.27 -29.41 2.95
CA ALA A 70 3.36 -29.42 1.49
C ALA A 70 4.69 -28.87 0.97
N GLY A 71 5.33 -27.96 1.72
CA GLY A 71 6.60 -27.35 1.38
C GLY A 71 6.52 -26.34 0.23
N ALA A 72 7.56 -25.52 0.09
CA ALA A 72 7.55 -24.37 -0.81
C ALA A 72 7.31 -24.75 -2.29
N ASP A 73 7.82 -25.89 -2.76
CA ASP A 73 7.69 -26.27 -4.17
C ASP A 73 6.23 -26.54 -4.58
N ARG A 74 5.49 -27.30 -3.76
CA ARG A 74 4.07 -27.58 -4.01
C ARG A 74 3.21 -26.32 -3.87
N ILE A 75 3.55 -25.43 -2.95
CA ILE A 75 2.90 -24.12 -2.84
C ILE A 75 3.19 -23.26 -4.08
N ALA A 76 4.43 -23.23 -4.56
CA ALA A 76 4.83 -22.48 -5.74
C ALA A 76 4.04 -22.91 -6.99
N ASP A 77 3.81 -24.22 -7.15
CA ASP A 77 2.97 -24.74 -8.23
C ASP A 77 1.51 -24.28 -8.14
N THR A 78 0.97 -24.25 -6.93
CA THR A 78 -0.41 -23.80 -6.67
C THR A 78 -0.59 -22.31 -6.99
N ILE A 79 0.44 -21.49 -6.72
CA ILE A 79 0.37 -20.02 -6.80
C ILE A 79 1.09 -19.45 -8.02
N ARG A 80 1.45 -20.29 -9.01
CA ARG A 80 2.27 -19.93 -10.17
C ARG A 80 1.80 -18.66 -10.90
N HIS A 81 0.48 -18.47 -10.99
CA HIS A 81 -0.15 -17.33 -11.67
C HIS A 81 -0.02 -16.00 -10.94
N ALA A 82 0.33 -15.99 -9.65
CA ALA A 82 0.57 -14.77 -8.90
C ALA A 82 1.93 -14.13 -9.22
N GLY A 83 2.82 -14.80 -9.96
CA GLY A 83 4.18 -14.33 -10.21
C GLY A 83 5.05 -14.35 -8.95
N LEU A 84 6.38 -14.43 -9.14
CA LEU A 84 7.36 -14.61 -8.05
C LEU A 84 7.03 -15.81 -7.13
N ALA A 85 6.38 -16.84 -7.67
CA ALA A 85 5.81 -17.96 -6.90
C ALA A 85 6.85 -18.67 -6.02
N ASN A 86 8.07 -18.87 -6.53
CA ASN A 86 9.17 -19.48 -5.78
C ASN A 86 9.59 -18.66 -4.55
N GLN A 87 9.59 -17.33 -4.65
CA GLN A 87 9.94 -16.49 -3.51
C GLN A 87 8.77 -16.39 -2.52
N LYS A 88 7.55 -16.25 -3.03
CA LYS A 88 6.33 -16.13 -2.20
C LYS A 88 6.05 -17.40 -1.41
N SER A 89 6.15 -18.57 -2.04
CA SER A 89 5.96 -19.86 -1.37
C SER A 89 6.95 -20.05 -0.22
N LYS A 90 8.24 -19.78 -0.45
CA LYS A 90 9.26 -19.80 0.60
C LYS A 90 8.92 -18.84 1.74
N ASN A 91 8.57 -17.59 1.41
CA ASN A 91 8.19 -16.59 2.41
C ASN A 91 6.97 -17.01 3.23
N ILE A 92 5.94 -17.59 2.60
CA ILE A 92 4.73 -18.07 3.28
C ILE A 92 5.09 -19.21 4.25
N VAL A 93 5.76 -20.26 3.76
CA VAL A 93 6.10 -21.44 4.56
C VAL A 93 7.00 -21.07 5.74
N GLU A 94 8.04 -20.27 5.51
CA GLU A 94 8.96 -19.86 6.59
C GLU A 94 8.30 -18.89 7.57
N SER A 95 7.38 -18.02 7.13
CA SER A 95 6.59 -17.20 8.04
C SER A 95 5.71 -18.06 8.95
N LEU A 96 5.00 -19.04 8.39
CA LEU A 96 4.12 -19.94 9.15
C LEU A 96 4.91 -20.79 10.15
N LYS A 97 6.06 -21.35 9.76
CA LYS A 97 6.96 -22.08 10.68
C LYS A 97 7.40 -21.20 11.84
N ARG A 98 7.81 -19.96 11.56
CA ARG A 98 8.25 -19.03 12.59
C ARG A 98 7.12 -18.67 13.55
N ILE A 99 5.94 -18.38 13.03
CA ILE A 99 4.73 -18.13 13.82
C ILE A 99 4.43 -19.30 14.76
N LYS A 100 4.39 -20.53 14.21
CA LYS A 100 4.11 -21.75 14.99
C LYS A 100 5.17 -22.00 16.07
N SER A 101 6.44 -21.77 15.74
CA SER A 101 7.57 -21.94 16.67
C SER A 101 7.51 -20.94 17.83
N GLU A 102 7.22 -19.66 17.55
CA GLU A 102 7.23 -18.60 18.57
C GLU A 102 5.96 -18.56 19.42
N PHE A 103 4.79 -18.84 18.82
CA PHE A 103 3.50 -18.70 19.49
C PHE A 103 2.85 -20.05 19.84
N GLY A 104 3.45 -21.17 19.46
CA GLY A 104 2.91 -22.52 19.69
C GLY A 104 1.73 -22.87 18.78
N ASP A 105 1.15 -21.90 18.07
CA ASP A 105 0.07 -22.10 17.12
C ASP A 105 0.15 -21.21 15.88
N TYR A 106 -0.62 -21.53 14.83
CA TYR A 106 -0.77 -20.69 13.65
C TYR A 106 -1.70 -19.50 13.94
N THR A 107 -1.23 -18.61 14.80
CA THR A 107 -1.97 -17.44 15.29
C THR A 107 -1.08 -16.22 15.43
N LEU A 108 -1.63 -15.04 15.23
CA LEU A 108 -0.98 -13.76 15.56
C LEU A 108 -1.66 -13.06 16.73
N GLU A 109 -2.59 -13.72 17.43
CA GLU A 109 -3.31 -13.15 18.57
C GLU A 109 -2.39 -12.58 19.68
N PRO A 110 -1.20 -13.14 19.98
CA PRO A 110 -0.25 -12.54 20.92
C PRO A 110 0.19 -11.10 20.56
N LEU A 111 0.05 -10.69 19.29
CA LEU A 111 0.33 -9.31 18.88
C LEU A 111 -0.65 -8.30 19.51
N ARG A 112 -1.87 -8.71 19.94
CA ARG A 112 -2.83 -7.80 20.58
C ARG A 112 -2.31 -7.18 21.87
N SER A 113 -1.47 -7.89 22.62
CA SER A 113 -0.86 -7.38 23.85
C SER A 113 0.39 -6.53 23.61
N MET A 114 0.87 -6.44 22.37
CA MET A 114 2.04 -5.63 22.03
C MET A 114 1.65 -4.18 21.73
N THR A 115 2.62 -3.28 21.87
CA THR A 115 2.48 -1.93 21.31
C THR A 115 2.46 -1.99 19.78
N LEU A 116 1.85 -0.99 19.11
CA LEU A 116 1.86 -0.90 17.65
C LEU A 116 3.27 -1.03 17.05
N VAL A 117 4.25 -0.37 17.68
CA VAL A 117 5.65 -0.41 17.24
C VAL A 117 6.22 -1.82 17.45
N GLY A 118 6.05 -2.42 18.63
CA GLY A 118 6.54 -3.77 18.91
C GLY A 118 5.93 -4.83 17.98
N ALA A 119 4.62 -4.79 17.75
CA ALA A 119 3.94 -5.72 16.86
C ALA A 119 4.41 -5.57 15.40
N ARG A 120 4.61 -4.33 14.94
CA ARG A 120 5.14 -4.06 13.60
C ARG A 120 6.57 -4.54 13.45
N ASP A 121 7.41 -4.24 14.43
CA ASP A 121 8.83 -4.61 14.40
C ASP A 121 9.01 -6.12 14.48
N TRP A 122 8.09 -6.84 15.13
CA TRP A 122 8.01 -8.30 15.06
C TRP A 122 7.61 -8.80 13.67
N LEU A 123 6.50 -8.27 13.12
CA LEU A 123 5.99 -8.67 11.79
C LEU A 123 7.00 -8.46 10.68
N VAL A 124 7.75 -7.35 10.69
CA VAL A 124 8.76 -7.03 9.65
C VAL A 124 9.94 -8.01 9.66
N GLN A 125 10.11 -8.80 10.71
CA GLN A 125 11.14 -9.86 10.71
C GLN A 125 10.69 -11.12 9.97
N LEU A 126 9.41 -11.23 9.61
CA LEU A 126 8.92 -12.33 8.79
C LEU A 126 9.40 -12.16 7.33
N PRO A 127 9.81 -13.25 6.67
CA PRO A 127 10.34 -13.18 5.31
C PRO A 127 9.30 -12.62 4.33
N GLY A 128 9.71 -11.60 3.57
CA GLY A 128 8.83 -10.91 2.62
C GLY A 128 7.86 -9.91 3.26
N VAL A 129 7.90 -9.69 4.57
CA VAL A 129 7.05 -8.71 5.24
C VAL A 129 7.79 -7.38 5.39
N GLY A 130 7.37 -6.38 4.61
CA GLY A 130 7.84 -5.01 4.76
C GLY A 130 6.94 -4.17 5.68
N PRO A 131 7.33 -2.91 5.99
CA PRO A 131 6.55 -2.00 6.83
C PRO A 131 5.10 -1.83 6.38
N LYS A 132 4.85 -1.85 5.06
CA LYS A 132 3.51 -1.79 4.48
C LYS A 132 2.68 -3.01 4.83
N THR A 133 3.17 -4.21 4.56
CA THR A 133 2.45 -5.46 4.86
C THR A 133 2.16 -5.58 6.35
N ALA A 134 3.15 -5.29 7.22
CA ALA A 134 2.93 -5.26 8.66
C ALA A 134 1.84 -4.27 9.05
N SER A 135 1.84 -3.06 8.47
CA SER A 135 0.80 -2.05 8.74
C SER A 135 -0.59 -2.50 8.28
N ILE A 136 -0.71 -3.26 7.18
CA ILE A 136 -2.01 -3.78 6.71
C ILE A 136 -2.57 -4.75 7.75
N VAL A 137 -1.80 -5.76 8.16
CA VAL A 137 -2.22 -6.74 9.16
C VAL A 137 -2.64 -6.05 10.46
N LEU A 138 -1.83 -5.12 10.97
CA LEU A 138 -2.13 -4.41 12.22
C LEU A 138 -3.36 -3.49 12.12
N CYS A 139 -3.56 -2.83 10.97
CA CYS A 139 -4.72 -1.96 10.76
C CYS A 139 -6.01 -2.78 10.59
N PHE A 140 -6.02 -3.75 9.69
CA PHE A 140 -7.24 -4.42 9.24
C PHE A 140 -7.65 -5.61 10.10
N SER A 141 -6.70 -6.35 10.68
CA SER A 141 -7.00 -7.54 11.50
C SER A 141 -7.01 -7.24 13.00
N PHE A 142 -6.22 -6.25 13.44
CA PHE A 142 -6.11 -5.91 14.87
C PHE A 142 -6.78 -4.60 15.25
N GLY A 143 -7.20 -3.77 14.28
CA GLY A 143 -7.78 -2.46 14.55
C GLY A 143 -6.80 -1.49 15.21
N MET A 144 -5.49 -1.77 15.13
CA MET A 144 -4.48 -0.86 15.65
C MET A 144 -4.38 0.37 14.75
N GLY A 145 -3.97 1.50 15.31
CA GLY A 145 -3.79 2.77 14.60
C GLY A 145 -2.64 2.80 13.59
N ALA A 146 -2.38 1.70 12.88
CA ALA A 146 -1.39 1.60 11.82
C ALA A 146 -1.90 2.26 10.53
N ILE A 147 -1.00 2.88 9.77
CA ILE A 147 -1.33 3.50 8.48
C ILE A 147 -0.49 2.81 7.41
N PRO A 148 -1.06 1.83 6.70
CA PRO A 148 -0.41 1.32 5.51
C PRO A 148 -0.35 2.42 4.46
N VAL A 149 0.84 2.68 3.92
CA VAL A 149 1.08 3.67 2.89
C VAL A 149 1.47 2.93 1.63
N ASP A 150 0.75 3.21 0.55
CA ASP A 150 1.11 2.78 -0.80
C ASP A 150 1.40 4.00 -1.68
N THR A 151 1.70 3.75 -2.95
CA THR A 151 1.93 4.82 -3.93
C THR A 151 0.78 5.83 -4.05
N HIS A 152 -0.47 5.44 -3.76
CA HIS A 152 -1.62 6.34 -3.79
C HIS A 152 -1.65 7.24 -2.56
N ILE A 153 -1.57 6.65 -1.36
CA ILE A 153 -1.54 7.39 -0.10
C ILE A 153 -0.32 8.30 -0.05
N PHE A 154 0.87 7.80 -0.42
CA PHE A 154 2.08 8.61 -0.49
C PHE A 154 1.87 9.84 -1.38
N ARG A 155 1.40 9.62 -2.61
CA ARG A 155 1.16 10.70 -3.58
C ARG A 155 0.14 11.72 -3.10
N VAL A 156 -0.98 11.26 -2.56
CA VAL A 156 -2.03 12.15 -2.03
C VAL A 156 -1.47 12.94 -0.84
N SER A 157 -0.79 12.27 0.08
CA SER A 157 -0.26 12.88 1.31
C SER A 157 0.75 13.99 1.03
N TRP A 158 1.72 13.77 0.14
CA TRP A 158 2.70 14.83 -0.16
C TRP A 158 2.10 15.96 -1.01
N ARG A 159 1.16 15.67 -1.92
CA ARG A 159 0.46 16.72 -2.69
C ARG A 159 -0.39 17.63 -1.80
N LEU A 160 -1.03 17.03 -0.80
CA LEU A 160 -1.76 17.72 0.25
C LEU A 160 -0.82 18.41 1.28
N GLY A 161 0.48 18.16 1.22
CA GLY A 161 1.45 18.75 2.14
C GLY A 161 1.37 18.20 3.57
N LEU A 162 0.79 17.01 3.75
CA LEU A 162 0.84 16.28 5.02
C LEU A 162 2.26 15.80 5.32
N ILE A 163 2.97 15.39 4.28
CA ILE A 163 4.36 14.95 4.33
C ILE A 163 5.17 15.62 3.21
N ASP A 164 6.49 15.57 3.30
CA ASP A 164 7.38 16.02 2.22
C ASP A 164 7.59 14.91 1.18
N GLU A 165 7.65 15.26 -0.10
CA GLU A 165 7.90 14.28 -1.19
C GLU A 165 9.27 13.59 -1.04
N SER A 166 10.26 14.29 -0.48
CA SER A 166 11.64 13.79 -0.36
C SER A 166 11.83 12.67 0.66
N ILE A 167 10.89 12.46 1.59
CA ILE A 167 11.03 11.38 2.59
C ILE A 167 10.83 9.99 1.96
N GLY A 168 10.14 9.91 0.82
CA GLY A 168 9.82 8.68 0.12
C GLY A 168 8.76 7.81 0.81
N GLU A 169 8.26 6.80 0.09
CA GLU A 169 7.17 5.92 0.54
C GLU A 169 7.54 5.15 1.82
N SER A 170 8.78 4.65 1.91
CA SER A 170 9.23 3.83 3.05
C SER A 170 9.17 4.56 4.39
N LYS A 171 9.49 5.86 4.43
CA LYS A 171 9.44 6.68 5.66
C LYS A 171 8.10 7.37 5.89
N SER A 172 7.16 7.23 4.95
CA SER A 172 5.87 7.92 5.02
C SER A 172 4.94 7.34 6.09
N HIS A 173 5.07 6.05 6.40
CA HIS A 173 4.31 5.39 7.47
C HIS A 173 4.50 6.11 8.80
N ASP A 174 5.76 6.24 9.26
CA ASP A 174 6.10 6.88 10.53
C ASP A 174 5.77 8.38 10.54
N ALA A 175 5.91 9.06 9.40
CA ALA A 175 5.57 10.47 9.29
C ALA A 175 4.06 10.70 9.45
N LEU A 176 3.22 9.86 8.84
CA LEU A 176 1.77 9.96 8.94
C LEU A 176 1.24 9.53 10.31
N LEU A 177 1.86 8.54 10.96
CA LEU A 177 1.51 8.13 12.33
C LEU A 177 1.66 9.26 13.36
N LYS A 178 2.58 10.21 13.12
CA LYS A 178 2.77 11.39 13.98
C LYS A 178 1.69 12.47 13.78
N LEU A 179 0.92 12.38 12.69
CA LEU A 179 -0.03 13.41 12.28
C LEU A 179 -1.48 12.97 12.46
N VAL A 180 -1.76 11.69 12.24
CA VAL A 180 -3.11 11.13 12.24
C VAL A 180 -3.38 10.46 13.59
N PRO A 181 -4.43 10.88 14.32
CA PRO A 181 -4.82 10.21 15.55
C PRO A 181 -5.07 8.70 15.32
N PRO A 182 -4.65 7.81 16.25
CA PRO A 182 -4.80 6.35 16.06
C PRO A 182 -6.22 5.89 15.71
N LYS A 183 -7.23 6.52 16.32
CA LYS A 183 -8.66 6.24 16.07
C LYS A 183 -9.11 6.51 14.62
N ASP A 184 -8.36 7.35 13.91
CA ASP A 184 -8.68 7.80 12.56
C ASP A 184 -7.83 7.10 11.49
N ALA A 185 -6.82 6.32 11.88
CA ALA A 185 -5.85 5.70 10.98
C ALA A 185 -6.51 4.87 9.87
N PHE A 186 -7.50 4.04 10.21
CA PHE A 186 -8.26 3.23 9.25
C PHE A 186 -9.04 4.10 8.26
N ARG A 187 -9.81 5.08 8.78
CA ARG A 187 -10.61 5.99 7.95
C ARG A 187 -9.70 6.76 7.00
N PHE A 188 -8.59 7.29 7.53
CA PHE A 188 -7.56 7.98 6.77
C PHE A 188 -7.00 7.11 5.66
N HIS A 189 -6.58 5.87 5.96
CA HIS A 189 -6.06 4.95 4.98
C HIS A 189 -7.05 4.69 3.83
N VAL A 190 -8.28 4.29 4.14
CA VAL A 190 -9.29 3.94 3.13
C VAL A 190 -9.66 5.15 2.26
N LEU A 191 -9.93 6.29 2.88
CA LEU A 191 -10.36 7.50 2.17
C LEU A 191 -9.24 8.07 1.29
N LEU A 192 -7.97 8.03 1.74
CA LEU A 192 -6.85 8.50 0.91
C LEU A 192 -6.57 7.55 -0.25
N ILE A 193 -6.76 6.23 -0.10
CA ILE A 193 -6.67 5.29 -1.22
C ILE A 193 -7.76 5.61 -2.25
N GLN A 194 -9.01 5.78 -1.83
CA GLN A 194 -10.12 6.13 -2.73
C GLN A 194 -9.83 7.45 -3.46
N GLN A 195 -9.44 8.48 -2.71
CA GLN A 195 -9.03 9.77 -3.27
C GLN A 195 -7.89 9.61 -4.28
N GLY A 196 -6.88 8.80 -3.98
CA GLY A 196 -5.74 8.55 -4.85
C GLY A 196 -6.06 7.74 -6.10
N ARG A 197 -7.00 6.81 -6.02
CA ARG A 197 -7.42 5.95 -7.14
C ARG A 197 -8.39 6.66 -8.08
N ILE A 198 -9.37 7.39 -7.53
CA ILE A 198 -10.48 7.96 -8.30
C ILE A 198 -10.16 9.37 -8.81
N VAL A 199 -9.66 10.24 -7.92
CA VAL A 199 -9.55 11.68 -8.22
C VAL A 199 -8.09 12.11 -8.43
N CYS A 200 -7.24 11.90 -7.43
CA CYS A 200 -5.83 12.30 -7.44
C CYS A 200 -4.94 11.27 -8.15
N ARG A 201 -5.41 10.78 -9.31
CA ARG A 201 -4.75 9.73 -10.09
C ARG A 201 -3.42 10.17 -10.71
N ALA A 202 -2.56 9.20 -11.01
CA ALA A 202 -1.32 9.41 -11.73
C ALA A 202 -1.49 9.03 -13.22
N PRO A 203 -0.83 9.75 -14.16
CA PRO A 203 0.04 10.89 -13.91
C PRO A 203 -0.72 12.23 -13.81
N LEU A 204 -1.97 12.31 -14.30
CA LEU A 204 -2.77 13.54 -14.33
C LEU A 204 -4.04 13.41 -13.47
N PRO A 205 -4.14 14.15 -12.35
CA PRO A 205 -5.31 14.11 -11.48
C PRO A 205 -6.51 14.90 -12.03
N GLU A 206 -7.71 14.60 -11.55
CA GLU A 206 -8.96 15.32 -11.84
C GLU A 206 -9.22 16.42 -10.79
N CYS A 207 -8.31 17.40 -10.68
CA CYS A 207 -8.37 18.41 -9.62
C CYS A 207 -9.70 19.17 -9.58
N THR A 208 -10.35 19.41 -10.72
CA THR A 208 -11.66 20.09 -10.79
C THR A 208 -12.79 19.33 -10.10
N LYS A 209 -12.62 18.03 -9.83
CA LYS A 209 -13.57 17.20 -9.07
C LYS A 209 -13.10 16.93 -7.64
N CYS A 210 -12.02 17.56 -7.19
CA CYS A 210 -11.41 17.25 -5.90
C CYS A 210 -12.04 18.08 -4.77
N VAL A 211 -12.74 17.42 -3.86
CA VAL A 211 -13.41 18.03 -2.69
C VAL A 211 -12.47 18.71 -1.68
N VAL A 212 -11.17 18.48 -1.83
CA VAL A 212 -10.09 19.08 -1.02
C VAL A 212 -9.11 19.92 -1.87
N GLN A 213 -9.55 20.36 -3.06
CA GLN A 213 -8.71 21.15 -3.99
C GLN A 213 -8.23 22.46 -3.36
N ASP A 214 -9.13 23.16 -2.67
CA ASP A 214 -8.89 24.42 -1.95
C ASP A 214 -7.86 24.26 -0.82
N LEU A 215 -7.74 23.05 -0.26
CA LEU A 215 -6.76 22.72 0.77
C LEU A 215 -5.40 22.30 0.22
N CYS A 216 -5.29 22.03 -1.10
CA CYS A 216 -4.14 21.35 -1.69
C CYS A 216 -2.99 22.30 -2.09
N PRO A 217 -1.84 22.29 -1.40
CA PRO A 217 -0.72 23.17 -1.72
C PRO A 217 -0.06 22.86 -3.07
N TRP A 218 -0.08 21.59 -3.50
CA TRP A 218 0.43 21.21 -4.80
C TRP A 218 -0.42 21.80 -5.94
N HIS A 219 -1.75 21.79 -5.77
CA HIS A 219 -2.67 22.42 -6.72
C HIS A 219 -2.47 23.93 -6.78
N ALA A 220 -2.45 24.61 -5.62
CA ALA A 220 -2.25 26.06 -5.53
C ALA A 220 -0.95 26.55 -6.20
N LYS A 221 0.06 25.67 -6.32
CA LYS A 221 1.35 25.96 -6.98
C LYS A 221 1.38 25.65 -8.49
N GLY A 222 0.22 25.38 -9.10
CA GLY A 222 0.12 25.01 -10.52
C GLY A 222 0.65 23.60 -10.81
N GLY A 223 0.52 22.68 -9.86
CA GLY A 223 0.98 21.30 -9.98
C GLY A 223 0.45 20.57 -11.23
N PRO A 224 -0.86 20.60 -11.53
CA PRO A 224 -1.42 19.96 -12.71
C PRO A 224 -0.82 20.49 -14.02
N GLU A 225 -0.70 21.81 -14.16
CA GLU A 225 -0.19 22.49 -15.35
C GLU A 225 1.28 22.12 -15.57
N LYS A 226 2.10 22.24 -14.51
CA LYS A 226 3.51 21.83 -14.53
C LYS A 226 3.66 20.38 -14.97
N ARG A 227 2.82 19.48 -14.46
CA ARG A 227 2.86 18.06 -14.81
C ARG A 227 2.47 17.81 -16.27
N ARG A 228 1.47 18.52 -16.81
CA ARG A 228 1.10 18.45 -18.24
C ARG A 228 2.27 18.88 -19.12
N THR A 229 2.92 20.00 -18.79
CA THR A 229 4.09 20.51 -19.52
C THR A 229 5.26 19.51 -19.48
N GLU A 230 5.54 18.92 -18.31
CA GLU A 230 6.60 17.92 -18.15
C GLU A 230 6.33 16.66 -19.01
N LEU A 231 5.11 16.13 -18.96
CA LEU A 231 4.72 14.97 -19.78
C LEU A 231 4.81 15.26 -21.28
N ALA A 232 4.42 16.45 -21.72
CA ALA A 232 4.56 16.88 -23.12
C ALA A 232 6.04 16.91 -23.55
N LYS A 233 6.91 17.50 -22.73
CA LYS A 233 8.37 17.52 -22.96
C LYS A 233 8.95 16.11 -23.03
N ASN A 234 8.55 15.22 -22.11
CA ASN A 234 9.02 13.83 -22.09
C ASN A 234 8.58 13.05 -23.35
N ARG A 235 7.36 13.28 -23.84
CA ARG A 235 6.87 12.71 -25.10
C ARG A 235 7.67 13.19 -26.31
N LEU A 236 8.00 14.48 -26.38
CA LEU A 236 8.83 15.04 -27.45
C LEU A 236 10.23 14.42 -27.46
N LYS A 237 10.90 14.37 -26.30
CA LYS A 237 12.21 13.73 -26.15
C LYS A 237 12.20 12.25 -26.53
N ALA A 238 11.14 11.52 -26.17
CA ALA A 238 10.99 10.10 -26.53
C ALA A 238 10.84 9.89 -28.05
N LYS A 239 10.11 10.79 -28.73
CA LYS A 239 9.99 10.78 -30.20
C LYS A 239 11.33 11.06 -30.88
N GLU A 240 12.07 12.07 -30.44
CA GLU A 240 13.40 12.40 -30.96
C GLU A 240 14.39 11.24 -30.80
N LYS A 241 14.41 10.60 -29.62
CA LYS A 241 15.27 9.43 -29.35
C LYS A 241 14.92 8.24 -30.26
N SER A 242 13.63 8.02 -30.51
CA SER A 242 13.17 6.95 -31.41
C SER A 242 13.53 7.24 -32.87
N ALA A 243 13.37 8.48 -33.33
CA ALA A 243 13.77 8.90 -34.67
C ALA A 243 15.28 8.73 -34.90
N LYS A 244 16.12 9.15 -33.96
CA LYS A 244 17.58 8.97 -34.02
C LYS A 244 17.99 7.48 -34.09
N ARG A 245 17.31 6.61 -33.34
CA ARG A 245 17.54 5.15 -33.39
C ARG A 245 17.12 4.53 -34.73
N ALA A 246 16.03 5.01 -35.33
CA ALA A 246 15.56 4.52 -36.63
C ALA A 246 16.50 4.91 -37.77
N VAL A 247 17.07 6.12 -37.72
CA VAL A 247 18.10 6.57 -38.69
C VAL A 247 19.40 5.79 -38.50
N GLY A 248 19.85 5.59 -37.27
CA GLY A 248 21.08 4.83 -36.97
C GLY A 248 21.03 3.35 -37.40
N ARG A 249 19.84 2.72 -37.43
CA ARG A 249 19.65 1.35 -37.94
C ARG A 249 19.58 1.22 -39.46
N ARG A 250 19.39 2.32 -40.20
CA ARG A 250 19.37 2.31 -41.68
C ARG A 250 20.76 2.56 -42.29
N LEU A 251 21.71 3.01 -41.48
CA LEU A 251 23.09 3.32 -41.87
C LEU A 251 24.08 2.22 -41.44
N SER A 252 23.56 1.11 -40.92
CA SER A 252 24.27 -0.09 -40.45
C SER A 252 23.71 -1.30 -41.18
#